data_AF-A0A496DLP5-F1
#
_entry.id   AF-A0A496DLP5-F1
#
_cell.length_a   1.000
_cell.length_b   1.000
_cell.length_c   1.000
_cell.angle_alpha   90.00
_cell.angle_beta   90.00
_cell.angle_gamma   90.00
#
_symmetry.space_group_name_H-M   'P 1'
#
loop_
_entity.id
_entity.type
_entity.pdbx_description
1 polymer ?
#
loop_
_entity_poly.entity_id
_entity_poly.type
_entity_poly.pdbx_seq_one_letter_code
_entity_poly.pdbx_strand_id
1 'polypeptide(L)' 'MRTKTLYRCDAQKIDISRFPNFHITGSITGMKKLYYGKNALLVRCGSWIYNVSSEPEVYYNIAH' A
#
# COMPACT_ATOMS: atom_id res chain seq x y z
N MET A 1 -3.47 -13.12 2.18
CA MET A 1 -2.86 -11.82 2.55
C MET A 1 -3.87 -10.74 2.21
N ARG A 2 -4.22 -9.87 3.16
CA ARG A 2 -5.16 -8.76 2.89
C ARG A 2 -4.36 -7.55 2.42
N THR A 3 -4.49 -7.22 1.15
CA THR A 3 -4.17 -5.89 0.60
C THR A 3 -5.50 -5.20 0.38
N LYS A 4 -5.63 -3.96 0.85
CA LYS A 4 -6.83 -3.16 0.63
C LYS A 4 -6.69 -2.34 -0.65
N THR A 5 -7.81 -1.92 -1.23
CA THR A 5 -7.83 -1.07 -2.40
C THR A 5 -8.08 0.38 -1.99
N LEU A 6 -7.28 1.28 -2.54
CA LEU A 6 -7.46 2.72 -2.41
C LEU A 6 -7.84 3.29 -3.77
N TYR A 7 -8.94 4.06 -3.81
CA TYR A 7 -9.37 4.73 -5.03
C TYR A 7 -8.45 5.89 -5.37
N ARG A 8 -8.28 6.16 -6.67
CA ARG A 8 -7.39 7.22 -7.18
C ARG A 8 -7.70 8.59 -6.59
N CYS A 9 -8.98 8.93 -6.42
CA CYS A 9 -9.38 10.22 -5.88
C CYS A 9 -8.86 10.40 -4.44
N ASP A 10 -8.98 9.38 -3.60
CA ASP A 10 -8.53 9.46 -2.21
C ASP A 10 -7.01 9.36 -2.11
N ALA A 11 -6.39 8.56 -2.98
CA ALA A 11 -4.95 8.48 -3.14
C ALA A 11 -4.31 9.84 -3.49
N GLN A 12 -4.98 10.64 -4.32
CA GLN A 12 -4.52 11.98 -4.69
C GLN A 12 -4.65 12.98 -3.54
N LYS A 13 -5.73 12.90 -2.74
CA LYS A 13 -5.94 13.77 -1.57
C LYS A 13 -4.84 13.61 -0.51
N ILE A 14 -4.33 12.40 -0.34
CA ILE A 14 -3.31 12.08 0.68
C ILE A 14 -1.87 12.11 0.14
N ASP A 15 -1.70 12.49 -1.14
CA ASP A 15 -0.44 12.38 -1.89
C ASP A 15 0.23 11.00 -1.71
N ILE A 16 -0.43 9.94 -2.18
CA ILE A 16 0.06 8.56 -1.97
C ILE A 16 1.46 8.31 -2.57
N SER A 17 1.88 9.13 -3.54
CA SER A 17 3.19 9.04 -4.20
C SER A 17 4.36 9.11 -3.23
N ARG A 18 4.17 9.75 -2.06
CA ARG A 18 5.22 9.87 -1.04
C ARG A 18 5.56 8.56 -0.35
N PHE A 19 4.69 7.54 -0.44
CA PHE A 19 4.95 6.24 0.17
C PHE A 19 5.80 5.34 -0.73
N PRO A 20 6.68 4.50 -0.15
CA PRO A 20 7.37 3.46 -0.89
C PRO A 20 6.38 2.55 -1.60
N ASN A 21 6.66 2.19 -2.85
CA ASN A 21 5.74 1.41 -3.66
C ASN A 21 6.47 0.48 -4.62
N PHE A 22 5.71 -0.47 -5.15
CA PHE A 22 6.16 -1.40 -6.19
C PHE A 22 5.02 -1.71 -7.14
N HIS A 23 5.39 -2.12 -8.36
CA HIS A 23 4.41 -2.46 -9.38
C HIS A 23 3.59 -3.68 -8.95
N ILE A 24 2.32 -3.74 -9.36
CA ILE A 24 1.38 -4.80 -8.97
C ILE A 24 1.84 -6.22 -9.36
N THR A 25 2.69 -6.34 -10.38
CA THR A 25 3.30 -7.63 -10.79
C THR A 25 4.38 -8.12 -9.81
N GLY A 26 4.82 -7.28 -8.87
CA GLY A 26 5.77 -7.65 -7.84
C GLY A 26 5.18 -8.57 -6.78
N SER A 27 6.02 -9.42 -6.19
CA SER A 27 5.58 -10.37 -5.16
C SER A 27 5.35 -9.68 -3.81
N ILE A 28 4.10 -9.56 -3.38
CA ILE A 28 3.75 -9.03 -2.05
C ILE A 28 4.48 -9.80 -0.93
N THR A 29 4.52 -11.14 -1.03
CA THR A 29 5.20 -11.98 -0.05
C THR A 29 6.70 -11.70 -0.02
N GLY A 30 7.33 -11.58 -1.19
CA GLY A 30 8.74 -11.24 -1.32
C GLY A 30 9.05 -9.86 -0.74
N MET A 31 8.22 -8.87 -1.07
CA MET A 31 8.37 -7.50 -0.59
C MET A 31 8.26 -7.42 0.94
N LYS A 32 7.29 -8.13 1.53
CA LYS A 32 7.16 -8.22 3.00
C LYS A 32 8.33 -8.94 3.65
N LYS A 33 8.83 -10.02 3.05
CA LYS A 33 9.93 -10.81 3.63
C LYS A 33 11.26 -10.06 3.58
N LEU A 34 11.55 -9.38 2.48
CA LEU A 34 12.87 -8.80 2.21
C LEU A 34 12.99 -7.32 2.61
N TYR A 35 11.90 -6.54 2.52
CA TYR A 35 12.00 -5.07 2.62
C TYR A 35 11.07 -4.45 3.66
N TYR A 36 9.79 -4.85 3.70
CA TYR A 36 8.77 -4.12 4.49
C TYR A 36 8.41 -4.75 5.84
N GLY A 37 8.78 -6.03 6.04
CA GLY A 37 8.39 -6.79 7.22
C GLY A 37 7.05 -7.52 7.07
N LYS A 38 6.87 -8.58 7.88
CA LYS A 38 5.70 -9.48 7.85
C LYS A 38 4.37 -8.73 8.06
N ASN A 39 4.39 -7.71 8.92
CA ASN A 39 3.22 -6.95 9.34
C ASN A 39 2.98 -5.68 8.52
N ALA A 40 3.67 -5.50 7.38
CA ALA A 40 3.51 -4.30 6.58
C ALA A 40 2.07 -4.10 6.09
N LEU A 41 1.58 -2.87 6.22
CA LEU A 41 0.28 -2.44 5.73
C LEU A 41 0.44 -1.98 4.28
N LEU A 42 -0.21 -2.70 3.38
CA LEU A 42 -0.08 -2.49 1.94
C LEU A 42 -1.45 -2.16 1.34
N VAL A 43 -1.49 -1.10 0.53
CA VAL A 43 -2.69 -0.67 -0.20
C VAL A 43 -2.40 -0.70 -1.70
N ARG A 44 -3.37 -1.15 -2.49
CA ARG A 44 -3.32 -1.14 -3.95
C ARG A 44 -4.02 0.12 -4.46
N CYS A 45 -3.35 0.87 -5.32
CA CYS A 45 -3.97 1.95 -6.08
C CYS A 45 -3.55 1.83 -7.56
N GLY A 46 -4.52 1.50 -8.42
CA GLY A 46 -4.26 1.24 -9.84
C GLY A 46 -3.31 0.06 -10.08
N SER A 47 -2.20 0.32 -10.78
CA SER A 47 -1.14 -0.64 -11.10
C SER A 47 -0.01 -0.72 -10.07
N TRP A 48 -0.18 -0.07 -8.91
CA TRP A 48 0.85 0.06 -7.89
C TRP A 48 0.35 -0.42 -6.52
N ILE A 49 1.29 -0.90 -5.70
CA ILE A 49 1.09 -1.28 -4.31
C ILE A 49 1.99 -0.41 -3.44
N TYR A 50 1.40 0.28 -2.47
CA TYR A 50 2.07 1.23 -1.59
C TYR A 50 2.17 0.67 -0.18
N ASN A 51 3.30 0.92 0.46
CA ASN A 51 3.53 0.62 1.87
C ASN A 51 3.15 1.83 2.72
N VAL A 52 2.02 1.72 3.42
CA VAL A 52 1.46 2.75 4.30
C VAL A 52 1.67 2.42 5.77
N SER A 53 2.66 1.58 6.09
CA SER A 53 2.92 1.18 7.49
C SER A 53 3.29 2.37 8.38
N SER A 54 3.89 3.43 7.80
CA SER A 54 4.17 4.68 8.51
C SER A 54 2.91 5.47 8.88
N GLU A 55 1.80 5.24 8.17
CA GLU A 55 0.52 5.90 8.42
C GLU A 55 -0.65 4.91 8.33
N PRO A 56 -0.86 4.11 9.40
CA PRO A 56 -1.86 3.03 9.41
C PRO A 56 -3.29 3.48 9.13
N GLU A 57 -3.64 4.74 9.40
CA GLU A 57 -4.97 5.29 9.14
C GLU A 57 -5.39 5.18 7.68
N VAL A 58 -4.43 5.30 6.74
CA VAL A 58 -4.70 5.12 5.32
C VAL A 58 -5.23 3.71 5.06
N TYR A 59 -4.67 2.70 5.73
CA TYR A 59 -5.11 1.31 5.60
C TYR A 59 -6.43 1.05 6.33
N TYR A 60 -6.61 1.55 7.55
CA TYR A 60 -7.80 1.22 8.35
C TYR A 60 -9.03 2.04 7.99
N ASN A 61 -8.87 3.34 7.73
CA ASN A 61 -9.97 4.31 7.64
C ASN A 61 -10.30 4.70 6.20
N ILE A 62 -9.32 4.68 5.29
CA ILE A 62 -9.49 5.18 3.91
C ILE A 62 -9.58 4.03 2.90
N ALA A 63 -8.71 3.02 3.02
CA ALA A 63 -8.68 1.90 2.09
C ALA A 63 -9.80 0.88 2.37
N HIS A 64 -10.34 0.29 1.29
CA HIS A 64 -11.47 -0.64 1.30
C HIS A 64 -11.03 -2.09 1.06
#